data_AF-A0A7K2Z080-F1
#
_entry.id   AF-A0A7K2Z080-F1
#
_cell.length_a   1.000
_cell.length_b   1.000
_cell.length_c   1.000
_cell.angle_alpha   90.00
_cell.angle_beta   90.00
_cell.angle_gamma   90.00
#
_symmetry.space_group_name_H-M   'P 1'
#
loop_
_entity.id
_entity.type
_entity.pdbx_description
1 polymer ?
#
loop_
_entity_poly.entity_id
_entity_poly.type
_entity_poly.pdbx_seq_one_letter_code
_entity_poly.pdbx_strand_id
1 'polypeptide(L)' 'MDFEVRADRRPQGPRKLVGERAEYLRLVDLGISNTEACRIVGINRRTGKRWLYGRQASGKNKAAA' A
#
# COMPACT_ATOMS: atom_id res chain seq x y z
N MET A 1 -3.47 15.43 11.72
CA MET A 1 -2.92 14.33 10.87
C MET A 1 -3.08 13.08 11.71
N ASP A 2 -4.31 12.59 11.81
CA ASP A 2 -4.72 11.62 12.84
C ASP A 2 -4.89 10.24 12.21
N PHE A 3 -3.87 9.83 11.46
CA PHE A 3 -3.83 8.46 10.96
C PHE A 3 -3.27 7.58 12.07
N GLU A 4 -4.18 6.95 12.82
CA GLU A 4 -3.82 5.89 13.74
C GLU A 4 -3.34 4.69 12.93
N VAL A 5 -2.03 4.47 12.97
CA VAL A 5 -1.40 3.26 12.48
C VAL A 5 -2.00 2.09 13.25
N ARG A 6 -2.57 1.12 12.54
CA ARG A 6 -3.24 -0.03 13.14
C ARG A 6 -2.36 -0.67 14.22
N ALA A 7 -2.88 -0.75 15.44
CA ALA A 7 -2.23 -1.48 16.53
C ALA A 7 -2.13 -2.98 16.21
N ASP A 8 -3.14 -3.54 15.54
CA ASP A 8 -3.17 -4.94 15.13
C ASP A 8 -2.73 -5.13 13.67
N ARG A 9 -1.56 -5.76 13.51
CA ARG A 9 -0.92 -6.06 12.22
C ARG A 9 -1.19 -7.49 11.73
N ARG A 10 -2.11 -8.23 12.37
CA ARG A 10 -2.47 -9.60 11.96
C ARG A 10 -3.08 -9.62 10.54
N PRO A 11 -2.93 -10.72 9.80
CA PRO A 11 -3.55 -10.87 8.49
C PRO A 11 -5.08 -10.81 8.61
N GLN A 12 -5.71 -9.74 8.12
CA GLN A 12 -7.17 -9.54 8.24
C GLN A 12 -8.00 -10.20 7.13
N GLY A 13 -7.42 -11.09 6.32
CA GLY A 13 -8.08 -11.66 5.14
C GLY A 13 -8.32 -10.62 4.03
N PRO A 14 -9.27 -10.85 3.09
CA PRO A 14 -9.50 -9.99 1.93
C PRO A 14 -10.28 -8.70 2.28
N ARG A 15 -9.87 -7.95 3.31
CA ARG A 15 -10.43 -6.62 3.60
C ARG A 15 -9.76 -5.56 2.73
N LYS A 16 -10.57 -4.69 2.13
CA LYS A 16 -10.07 -3.54 1.36
C LYS A 16 -9.52 -2.50 2.34
N LEU A 17 -8.21 -2.25 2.27
CA LEU A 17 -7.48 -1.28 3.09
C LEU A 17 -7.66 0.15 2.52
N VAL A 18 -8.89 0.66 2.51
CA VAL A 18 -9.23 1.92 1.82
C VAL A 18 -8.63 3.13 2.53
N GLY A 19 -8.72 3.19 3.87
CA GLY A 19 -8.19 4.32 4.64
C GLY A 19 -6.66 4.40 4.58
N GLU A 20 -6.00 3.25 4.59
CA GLU A 20 -4.55 3.14 4.58
C GLU A 20 -3.98 3.40 3.19
N ARG A 21 -4.74 3.07 2.14
CA ARG A 21 -4.41 3.48 0.78
C ARG A 21 -4.47 4.99 0.62
N ALA A 22 -5.49 5.64 1.18
CA ALA A 22 -5.62 7.10 1.11
C ALA A 22 -4.43 7.79 1.78
N GLU A 23 -4.03 7.34 2.99
CA GLU A 23 -2.86 7.94 3.63
C GLU A 23 -1.55 7.61 2.97
N TYR A 24 -1.37 6.37 2.52
CA TYR A 24 -0.18 6.01 1.76
C TYR A 24 0.00 6.91 0.54
N LEU A 25 -1.09 7.20 -0.20
CA LEU A 25 -1.05 8.09 -1.36
C LEU A 25 -0.71 9.53 -0.95
N ARG A 26 -1.27 10.04 0.16
CA ARG A 26 -0.90 11.37 0.69
C ARG A 26 0.59 11.45 1.04
N LEU A 27 1.14 10.44 1.72
CA LEU A 27 2.56 10.42 2.09
C LEU A 27 3.46 10.42 0.85
N VAL A 28 3.12 9.64 -0.17
CA VAL A 28 3.90 9.62 -1.42
C VAL A 28 3.74 10.93 -2.20
N ASP A 29 2.56 11.55 -2.20
CA ASP A 29 2.34 12.87 -2.82
C ASP A 29 3.18 13.97 -2.14
N LEU A 30 3.38 13.88 -0.82
CA LEU A 30 4.31 14.72 -0.06
C LEU A 30 5.79 14.43 -0.35
N GLY A 31 6.10 13.46 -1.23
CA GLY A 31 7.46 13.08 -1.60
C GLY A 31 8.11 12.05 -0.67
N ILE A 32 7.37 11.47 0.28
CA ILE A 32 7.91 10.43 1.17
C ILE A 32 8.20 9.17 0.37
N SER A 33 9.35 8.56 0.65
CA SER A 33 9.76 7.33 0.00
C SER A 33 8.76 6.19 0.27
N ASN A 34 8.53 5.34 -0.73
CA ASN A 34 7.62 4.20 -0.61
C ASN A 34 7.90 3.33 0.65
N THR A 35 9.18 3.11 0.98
CA THR A 35 9.56 2.30 2.15
C THR A 35 9.13 2.96 3.45
N GLU A 36 9.30 4.26 3.56
CA GLU A 36 8.95 5.05 4.73
C GLU A 36 7.43 5.21 4.86
N ALA A 37 6.74 5.51 3.76
CA ALA A 37 5.29 5.52 3.71
C ALA A 37 4.69 4.16 4.13
N CYS A 38 5.28 3.04 3.71
CA CYS A 38 4.84 1.72 4.17
C CYS A 38 5.03 1.50 5.68
N ARG A 39 6.11 2.03 6.27
CA ARG A 39 6.37 1.94 7.72
C ARG A 39 5.39 2.79 8.51
N ILE A 40 5.14 4.02 8.07
CA ILE A 40 4.16 4.92 8.67
C ILE A 40 2.77 4.29 8.60
N VAL A 41 2.36 3.78 7.45
CA VAL A 41 1.01 3.21 7.26
C VAL A 41 0.87 1.81 7.89
N GLY A 42 1.98 1.14 8.21
CA GLY A 42 1.98 -0.22 8.77
C GLY A 42 1.62 -1.31 7.76
N ILE A 43 1.94 -1.10 6.49
CA ILE A 43 1.67 -2.05 5.39
C ILE A 43 2.93 -2.74 4.90
N ASN A 44 2.76 -3.91 4.27
CA ASN A 44 3.87 -4.59 3.60
C ASN A 44 4.35 -3.77 2.38
N ARG A 45 5.68 -3.68 2.19
CA ARG A 45 6.30 -3.02 1.03
C ARG A 45 5.76 -3.50 -0.32
N ARG A 46 5.38 -4.78 -0.43
CA ARG A 46 4.76 -5.36 -1.65
C ARG A 46 3.38 -4.77 -1.92
N THR A 47 2.64 -4.43 -0.87
CA THR A 47 1.33 -3.75 -0.97
C THR A 47 1.52 -2.31 -1.45
N GLY A 48 2.42 -1.54 -0.84
CA GLY A 48 2.72 -0.17 -1.29
C GLY A 48 3.20 -0.14 -2.74
N LYS A 49 4.11 -1.05 -3.13
CA LYS A 49 4.57 -1.16 -4.52
C LYS A 49 3.44 -1.47 -5.50
N ARG A 50 2.44 -2.26 -5.10
CA ARG A 50 1.24 -2.55 -5.90
C ARG A 50 0.30 -1.33 -6.01
N TRP A 51 0.25 -0.48 -4.98
CA TRP A 51 -0.57 0.74 -5.02
C TRP A 51 0.03 1.81 -5.90
N LEU A 52 1.37 1.94 -5.95
CA LEU A 52 2.04 2.90 -6.84
C LEU A 52 2.11 2.44 -8.29
N TYR A 53 2.63 1.23 -8.52
CA TYR A 53 2.96 0.76 -9.88
C TYR A 53 1.93 -0.23 -10.44
N GLY A 54 0.79 -0.35 -9.77
CA GLY A 54 -0.21 -1.36 -10.11
C GLY A 54 0.26 -2.79 -9.88
N ARG A 55 -0.51 -3.76 -10.38
CA ARG A 55 -0.11 -5.17 -10.36
C ARG A 55 0.92 -5.39 -11.46
N GLN A 56 2.19 -5.50 -11.07
CA GLN A 56 3.25 -5.91 -12.00
C GLN A 56 2.87 -7.26 -12.63
N ALA A 57 2.98 -7.35 -13.95
CA ALA A 57 2.77 -8.58 -14.69
C ALA A 57 3.84 -9.59 -14.26
N SER A 58 3.47 -10.51 -13.36
CA SER A 58 4.21 -11.76 -13.21
C SER A 58 3.99 -12.51 -14.52
N GLY A 59 5.07 -12.80 -15.25
CA GLY A 59 5.09 -13.25 -16.65
C GLY A 59 4.36 -14.56 -17.01
N LYS A 60 3.37 -15.00 -16.23
CA LYS A 60 2.49 -16.12 -16.56
C LYS A 60 1.14 -15.71 -17.14
N ASN A 61 0.68 -14.46 -16.97
CA ASN A 61 -0.57 -13.99 -17.56
C ASN A 61 -0.31 -12.75 -18.41
N LYS A 62 -0.52 -12.87 -19.74
CA LYS A 62 -0.57 -11.73 -20.66
C LYS A 62 -1.57 -10.70 -20.11
N ALA A 63 -1.17 -9.42 -20.09
CA ALA A 63 -2.12 -8.34 -19.88
C ALA A 63 -3.23 -8.46 -20.93
N ALA A 64 -4.50 -8.46 -20.49
CA ALA A 64 -5.61 -8.31 -21.42
C ALA A 64 -5.49 -6.91 -22.03
N ALA A 65 -5.41 -6.87 -23.36
CA ALA A 65 -5.54 -5.67 -24.17
C ALA A 65 -7.01 -5.25 -24.25
#